data_AF-A0A0N0NG91-F1
#
_entry.id   AF-A0A0N0NG91-F1
#
_cell.length_a   1.000
_cell.length_b   1.000
_cell.length_c   1.000
_cell.angle_alpha   90.00
_cell.angle_beta   90.00
_cell.angle_gamma   90.00
#
_symmetry.space_group_name_H-M   'P 1'
#
loop_
_entity.id
_entity.type
_entity.pdbx_description
1 polymer ?
#
loop_
_entity_poly.entity_id
_entity_poly.type
_entity_poly.pdbx_seq_one_letter_code
_entity_poly.pdbx_strand_id
1 'polypeptide(L)'
;MMYDQTRAQQPAGQTGSTAERRTPGPEPLLPLSDRDKIALRLGHALNTFTDTPRESLEEAEGAYDEAAAQLVEALAERRRTLRAAWEDQDSTTPSDELRHALRQYREITRRLLQL
;
A
#
# COMPACT_ATOMS: atom_id res chain seq x y z
N MET A 1 46.86 50.41 6.99
CA MET A 1 46.57 49.73 5.71
C MET A 1 45.87 48.44 6.05
N MET A 2 44.80 47.95 5.45
CA MET A 2 43.82 48.39 4.46
C MET A 2 42.87 47.18 4.39
N TYR A 3 41.56 47.40 4.30
CA TYR A 3 40.55 46.35 4.34
C TYR A 3 40.77 45.28 3.26
N ASP A 4 40.54 44.00 3.59
CA ASP A 4 40.14 43.01 2.59
C ASP A 4 38.81 42.38 3.00
N GLN A 5 37.76 42.95 2.40
CA GLN A 5 36.41 42.45 2.39
C GLN A 5 36.38 41.25 1.47
N THR A 6 36.44 40.04 2.00
CA THR A 6 35.81 38.89 1.33
C THR A 6 34.71 38.35 2.23
N ARG A 7 33.61 39.11 2.25
CA ARG A 7 32.28 38.62 2.59
C ARG A 7 31.89 37.61 1.50
N ALA A 8 32.42 36.40 1.60
CA ALA A 8 31.89 35.26 0.88
C ALA A 8 30.47 35.04 1.40
N GLN A 9 29.53 35.46 0.58
CA GLN A 9 28.11 35.19 0.74
C GLN A 9 27.95 33.68 0.82
N GLN A 10 27.75 33.14 2.03
CA GLN A 10 27.18 31.81 2.19
C GLN A 10 25.72 31.93 1.76
N PRO A 11 25.28 31.25 0.70
CA PRO A 11 23.86 31.10 0.48
C PRO A 11 23.32 30.20 1.60
N ALA A 12 22.75 30.84 2.63
CA ALA A 12 21.79 30.20 3.52
C ALA A 12 20.57 29.83 2.68
N GLY A 13 20.60 28.63 2.09
CA GLY A 13 19.62 28.23 1.11
C GLY A 13 19.80 26.81 0.60
N GLN A 14 20.19 25.89 1.47
CA GLN A 14 20.00 24.45 1.22
C GLN A 14 19.32 23.82 2.44
N THR A 15 18.16 24.36 2.81
CA THR A 15 17.03 23.49 3.16
C THR A 15 16.56 22.82 1.88
N GLY A 16 17.42 21.98 1.32
CA GLY A 16 17.08 21.01 0.30
C GLY A 16 16.16 20.03 0.99
N SER A 17 14.87 20.32 0.87
CA SER A 17 13.77 19.43 1.14
C SER A 17 14.19 18.01 0.77
N THR A 18 14.42 17.17 1.77
CA THR A 18 14.50 15.71 1.62
C THR A 18 13.09 15.18 1.36
N ALA A 19 12.37 15.81 0.42
CA ALA A 19 11.36 15.14 -0.37
C ALA A 19 12.12 14.36 -1.44
N GLU A 20 11.63 13.16 -1.77
CA GLU A 20 12.17 12.29 -2.83
C GLU A 20 13.28 11.31 -2.43
N ARG A 21 12.90 10.37 -1.57
CA ARG A 21 12.65 9.00 -2.04
C ARG A 21 11.80 8.24 -1.04
N ARG A 22 10.54 8.66 -0.89
CA ARG A 22 9.51 7.64 -0.67
C ARG A 22 9.41 6.93 -2.01
N THR A 23 10.17 5.86 -2.21
CA THR A 23 9.75 4.80 -3.12
C THR A 23 8.26 4.63 -2.88
N PRO A 24 7.39 4.71 -3.90
CA PRO A 24 5.96 4.50 -3.70
C PRO A 24 5.86 3.22 -2.88
N GLY A 25 5.43 3.36 -1.63
CA GLY A 25 5.18 2.22 -0.78
C GLY A 25 4.30 1.31 -1.62
N PRO A 26 4.69 0.05 -1.79
CA PRO A 26 4.16 -0.71 -2.89
C PRO A 26 2.64 -0.80 -2.76
N GLU A 27 1.97 -0.64 -3.89
CA GLU A 27 0.54 -0.39 -3.98
C GLU A 27 -0.26 -1.26 -2.99
N PRO A 28 -1.07 -0.64 -2.10
CA PRO A 28 -1.89 -1.32 -1.12
C PRO A 28 -2.65 -2.51 -1.71
N LEU A 29 -2.71 -3.63 -0.99
CA LEU A 29 -3.47 -4.82 -1.44
C LEU A 29 -4.98 -4.56 -1.52
N LEU A 30 -5.47 -3.54 -0.81
CA LEU A 30 -6.85 -3.09 -0.80
C LEU A 30 -6.91 -1.61 -1.20
N PRO A 31 -7.94 -1.18 -1.94
CA PRO A 31 -8.20 0.24 -2.17
C PRO A 31 -8.29 1.01 -0.84
N LEU A 32 -7.75 2.23 -0.82
CA LEU A 32 -7.71 3.06 0.39
C LEU A 32 -9.12 3.37 0.91
N SER A 33 -10.05 3.66 -0.01
CA SER A 33 -11.44 4.01 0.31
C SER A 33 -12.21 2.90 1.02
N ASP A 34 -11.90 1.64 0.75
CA ASP A 34 -12.63 0.52 1.37
C ASP A 34 -12.02 0.13 2.72
N ARG A 35 -10.69 0.26 2.86
CA ARG A 35 -10.02 0.19 4.16
C ARG A 35 -10.56 1.20 5.17
N ASP A 36 -10.79 2.44 4.75
CA ASP A 36 -11.29 3.49 5.64
C ASP A 36 -12.70 3.20 6.15
N LYS A 37 -13.58 2.62 5.31
CA LYS A 37 -14.94 2.21 5.72
C LYS A 37 -14.90 1.11 6.77
N ILE A 38 -14.09 0.08 6.54
CA ILE A 38 -13.92 -1.04 7.48
C ILE A 38 -13.35 -0.53 8.81
N ALA A 39 -12.32 0.34 8.76
CA ALA A 39 -11.71 0.92 9.94
C ALA A 39 -12.70 1.77 10.74
N LEU A 40 -13.56 2.54 10.06
CA LEU A 40 -14.61 3.33 10.70
C LEU A 40 -15.63 2.44 11.41
N ARG A 41 -16.07 1.36 10.76
CA ARG A 41 -17.06 0.42 11.29
C ARG A 41 -16.52 -0.34 12.51
N LEU A 42 -15.27 -0.80 12.44
CA LEU A 42 -14.58 -1.39 13.59
C LEU A 42 -14.40 -0.38 14.74
N GLY A 43 -14.03 0.87 14.42
CA GLY A 43 -13.91 1.93 15.41
C GLY A 43 -15.24 2.23 16.12
N HIS A 44 -16.35 2.20 15.38
CA HIS A 44 -17.69 2.34 15.95
C HIS A 44 -18.01 1.20 16.92
N ALA A 45 -17.81 -0.05 16.50
CA ALA A 45 -18.01 -1.24 17.34
C ALA A 45 -17.20 -1.18 18.64
N LEU A 46 -15.93 -0.78 18.57
CA LEU A 46 -15.09 -0.64 19.76
C LEU A 46 -15.58 0.46 20.71
N ASN A 47 -16.14 1.56 20.18
CA ASN A 47 -16.70 2.63 20.99
C ASN A 47 -17.99 2.22 21.68
N THR A 48 -18.88 1.47 21.00
CA THR A 48 -20.16 1.02 21.56
C THR A 48 -20.04 -0.22 22.45
N PHE A 49 -18.88 -0.87 22.49
CA PHE A 49 -18.67 -2.12 23.25
C PHE A 49 -19.00 -1.99 24.73
N THR A 50 -18.76 -0.83 25.33
CA THR A 50 -19.06 -0.58 26.75
C THR A 50 -20.57 -0.59 27.03
N ASP A 51 -21.38 -0.16 26.07
CA ASP A 51 -22.83 -0.05 26.20
C ASP A 51 -23.55 -1.31 25.72
N THR A 52 -23.15 -1.86 24.56
CA THR A 52 -23.77 -3.02 23.93
C THR A 52 -22.73 -4.06 23.52
N PRO A 53 -22.14 -4.82 24.46
CA PRO A 53 -20.98 -5.67 24.20
C PRO A 53 -21.24 -6.79 23.18
N ARG A 54 -22.44 -7.38 23.14
CA ARG A 54 -22.79 -8.42 22.15
C ARG A 54 -22.96 -7.84 20.74
N GLU A 55 -23.77 -6.81 20.60
CA GLU A 55 -24.03 -6.14 19.32
C GLU A 55 -22.74 -5.56 18.74
N SER A 56 -21.91 -4.95 19.58
CA SER A 56 -20.61 -4.43 19.18
C SER A 56 -19.65 -5.53 18.69
N LEU A 57 -19.70 -6.72 19.30
CA LEU A 57 -18.91 -7.85 18.83
C LEU A 57 -19.42 -8.37 17.48
N GLU A 58 -20.74 -8.50 17.31
CA GLU A 58 -21.36 -8.90 16.03
C GLU A 58 -21.02 -7.90 14.91
N GLU A 59 -21.01 -6.61 15.21
CA GLU A 59 -20.64 -5.57 14.25
C GLU A 59 -19.15 -5.60 13.90
N ALA A 60 -18.28 -5.87 14.87
CA ALA A 60 -16.85 -6.07 14.64
C ALA A 60 -16.59 -7.33 13.79
N GLU A 61 -17.30 -8.43 14.05
CA GLU A 61 -17.23 -9.67 13.26
C GLU A 61 -17.69 -9.41 11.82
N GLY A 62 -18.82 -8.72 11.63
CA GLY A 62 -19.30 -8.34 10.31
C GLY A 62 -18.34 -7.41 9.55
N ALA A 63 -17.66 -6.50 10.24
CA ALA A 63 -16.63 -5.66 9.64
C ALA A 63 -15.38 -6.48 9.24
N TYR A 64 -15.00 -7.47 10.04
CA TYR A 64 -13.90 -8.38 9.73
C TYR A 64 -14.21 -9.25 8.51
N ASP A 65 -15.41 -9.83 8.44
CA ASP A 65 -15.82 -10.66 7.30
C ASP A 65 -15.86 -9.87 5.99
N GLU A 66 -16.38 -8.64 6.05
CA GLU A 66 -16.36 -7.72 4.90
C GLU A 66 -14.93 -7.42 4.44
N ALA A 67 -14.01 -7.17 5.39
CA ALA A 67 -12.60 -6.93 5.08
C ALA A 67 -11.93 -8.14 4.44
N ALA A 68 -12.21 -9.34 4.94
CA ALA A 68 -11.70 -10.58 4.38
C ALA A 68 -12.22 -10.83 2.96
N ALA A 69 -13.52 -10.61 2.73
CA ALA A 69 -14.14 -10.76 1.41
C ALA A 69 -13.53 -9.80 0.38
N GLN A 70 -13.41 -8.51 0.73
CA GLN A 70 -12.80 -7.51 -0.14
C GLN A 70 -11.31 -7.82 -0.42
N LEU A 71 -10.58 -8.36 0.55
CA LEU A 71 -9.18 -8.77 0.34
C LEU A 71 -9.09 -9.90 -0.68
N VAL A 72 -9.94 -10.91 -0.57
CA VAL A 72 -9.99 -12.02 -1.53
C VAL A 72 -10.34 -11.52 -2.94
N GLU A 73 -11.31 -10.61 -3.06
CA GLU A 73 -11.71 -10.01 -4.34
C GLU A 73 -10.57 -9.19 -4.96
N ALA A 74 -9.94 -8.30 -4.19
CA ALA A 74 -8.82 -7.49 -4.67
C ALA A 74 -7.63 -8.36 -5.12
N LEU A 75 -7.35 -9.46 -4.42
CA LEU A 75 -6.34 -10.43 -4.83
C LEU A 75 -6.72 -11.18 -6.10
N ALA A 76 -8.00 -11.53 -6.27
CA ALA A 76 -8.50 -12.19 -7.47
C ALA A 76 -8.35 -11.29 -8.69
N GLU A 77 -8.73 -10.01 -8.58
CA GLU A 77 -8.56 -9.01 -9.64
C GLU A 77 -7.09 -8.77 -9.95
N ARG A 78 -6.24 -8.59 -8.94
CA ARG A 78 -4.79 -8.41 -9.17
C ARG A 78 -4.15 -9.62 -9.85
N ARG A 79 -4.55 -10.83 -9.48
CA ARG A 79 -4.10 -12.07 -10.15
C ARG A 79 -4.55 -12.10 -11.60
N ARG A 80 -5.77 -11.64 -11.90
CA ARG A 80 -6.30 -11.54 -13.26
C ARG A 80 -5.53 -10.54 -14.11
N THR A 81 -5.27 -9.34 -13.59
CA THR A 81 -4.43 -8.33 -14.26
C THR A 81 -3.02 -8.84 -14.50
N LEU A 82 -2.41 -9.47 -13.50
CA LEU A 82 -1.07 -10.04 -13.63
C LEU A 82 -1.05 -11.14 -14.67
N ARG A 83 -2.04 -12.04 -14.69
CA ARG A 83 -2.17 -13.10 -15.70
C ARG A 83 -2.32 -12.51 -17.11
N ALA A 84 -3.23 -11.56 -17.29
CA ALA A 84 -3.43 -10.90 -18.58
C ALA A 84 -2.15 -10.23 -19.10
N ALA A 85 -1.34 -9.65 -18.21
CA ALA A 85 -0.10 -8.96 -18.56
C ALA A 85 0.99 -9.89 -19.14
N TRP A 86 0.95 -11.20 -18.88
CA TRP A 86 1.93 -12.15 -19.45
C TRP A 86 1.30 -13.21 -20.37
N GLU A 87 -0.01 -13.47 -20.29
CA GLU A 87 -0.73 -14.39 -21.18
C GLU A 87 -0.93 -13.81 -22.58
N ASP A 88 -1.02 -12.47 -22.71
CA ASP A 88 -1.05 -11.77 -24.00
C ASP A 88 0.33 -11.72 -24.70
N GLN A 89 1.40 -12.11 -23.99
CA GLN A 89 2.75 -12.07 -24.52
C GLN A 89 3.09 -13.39 -25.20
N ASP A 90 3.29 -13.32 -26.52
CA ASP A 90 3.52 -14.45 -27.41
C ASP A 90 4.72 -15.32 -26.98
N SER A 91 4.83 -16.54 -27.49
CA SER A 91 5.92 -17.51 -27.17
C SER A 91 7.37 -17.00 -27.41
N THR A 92 7.53 -15.81 -27.99
CA THR A 92 8.80 -15.07 -28.18
C THR A 92 9.12 -14.05 -27.07
N THR A 93 8.28 -13.98 -26.02
CA THR A 93 8.43 -13.07 -24.89
C THR A 93 9.84 -13.13 -24.28
N PRO A 94 10.52 -11.98 -24.10
CA PRO A 94 11.83 -11.92 -23.47
C PRO A 94 11.82 -12.54 -22.06
N SER A 95 12.84 -13.35 -21.76
CA SER A 95 13.04 -13.99 -20.44
C SER A 95 13.02 -12.99 -19.26
N ASP A 96 13.35 -11.72 -19.51
CA ASP A 96 13.33 -10.66 -18.51
C ASP A 96 11.92 -10.29 -18.03
N GLU A 97 10.91 -10.34 -18.91
CA GLU A 97 9.52 -10.06 -18.56
C GLU A 97 8.91 -11.19 -17.72
N LEU A 98 9.21 -12.45 -18.06
CA LEU A 98 8.85 -13.61 -17.24
C LEU A 98 9.50 -13.55 -15.85
N ARG A 99 10.78 -13.12 -15.77
CA ARG A 99 11.45 -12.87 -14.49
C ARG A 99 10.80 -11.74 -13.69
N HIS A 100 10.31 -10.70 -14.37
CA HIS A 100 9.55 -9.63 -13.72
C HIS A 100 8.21 -10.14 -13.15
N ALA A 101 7.43 -10.88 -13.94
CA ALA A 101 6.17 -11.47 -13.50
C ALA A 101 6.36 -12.39 -12.28
N LEU A 102 7.37 -13.27 -12.30
CA LEU A 102 7.71 -14.13 -11.15
C LEU A 102 8.09 -13.32 -9.89
N ARG A 103 8.82 -12.21 -10.04
CA ARG A 103 9.10 -11.31 -8.91
C ARG A 103 7.80 -10.72 -8.35
N GLN A 104 6.88 -10.29 -9.21
CA GLN A 104 5.59 -9.75 -8.76
C GLN A 104 4.76 -10.80 -8.01
N TYR A 105 4.68 -12.04 -8.50
CA TYR A 105 4.03 -13.13 -7.77
C TYR A 105 4.68 -13.35 -6.40
N ARG A 106 6.02 -13.42 -6.33
CA ARG A 106 6.74 -13.63 -5.07
C ARG A 106 6.46 -12.51 -4.05
N GLU A 107 6.47 -11.26 -4.50
CA GLU A 107 6.20 -10.12 -3.62
C GLU A 107 4.76 -10.13 -3.08
N ILE A 108 3.78 -10.47 -3.92
CA ILE A 108 2.36 -10.58 -3.49
C ILE A 108 2.21 -11.72 -2.48
N THR A 109 2.75 -12.91 -2.77
CA THR A 109 2.71 -14.05 -1.84
C THR A 109 3.41 -13.74 -0.53
N ARG A 110 4.58 -13.09 -0.57
CA ARG A 110 5.30 -12.71 0.66
C ARG A 110 4.47 -11.78 1.54
N ARG A 111 3.74 -10.83 0.96
CA ARG A 111 2.87 -9.94 1.73
C ARG A 111 1.68 -10.67 2.34
N LEU A 112 1.09 -11.60 1.61
CA LEU A 112 0.02 -12.43 2.15
C LEU A 112 0.48 -13.24 3.37
N LEU A 113 1.73 -13.71 3.37
CA LEU A 113 2.33 -14.42 4.50
C LEU A 113 2.76 -13.48 5.67
N GLN A 114 2.66 -12.16 5.49
CA GLN A 114 3.03 -11.15 6.49
C GLN A 114 1.82 -10.38 7.04
N LEU A 115 0.61 -10.69 6.57
CA LEU A 115 -0.65 -10.26 7.20
C LEU A 115 -0.83 -10.99 8.53
#